data_AF-A0A7Y4B561-F1
#
_entry.id   AF-A0A7Y4B561-F1
#
_cell.length_a   1.000
_cell.length_b   1.000
_cell.length_c   1.000
_cell.angle_alpha   90.00
_cell.angle_beta   90.00
_cell.angle_gamma   90.00
#
_symmetry.space_group_name_H-M   'P 1'
#
loop_
_entity.id
_entity.type
_entity.pdbx_description
1 polymer ?
#
loop_
_entity_poly.entity_id
_entity_poly.type
_entity_poly.pdbx_seq_one_letter_code
_entity_poly.pdbx_strand_id
1 'polypeptide(L)'
;MKKILVALIVMLLLGGAGAGYYFFFMQKDEPEAPKATQVEQSSLQKETSKPILDLEAVPPEVTEYYVIERRVNVYNKPNPNALVVDTLYKGEKVSVLEKVDGWYRISGYLVYEEGGEEKAEWLNAEGLSDAEPVIKEQERLEILDEYLQKSDDLKVHLDIFRKKTQQLLDDETCDPSDFEELGGWVRSVTFKKRNVYFIYCGGLEQENKIYLDVDKGEIFYR
;
A
#
# COMPACT_ATOMS: atom_id res chain seq x y z
N MET A 1 -9.43 -50.24 46.75
CA MET A 1 -10.03 -50.36 45.39
C MET A 1 -10.56 -49.05 44.80
N LYS A 2 -10.30 -47.86 45.37
CA LYS A 2 -10.81 -46.57 44.83
C LYS A 2 -9.83 -45.83 43.92
N LYS A 3 -8.52 -46.09 44.03
CA LYS A 3 -7.47 -45.43 43.23
C LYS A 3 -7.25 -46.07 41.84
N ILE A 4 -7.66 -47.33 41.65
CA ILE A 4 -7.55 -48.06 40.38
C ILE A 4 -8.68 -47.67 39.42
N LEU A 5 -9.87 -47.34 39.95
CA LEU A 5 -11.02 -46.94 39.14
C LEU A 5 -10.84 -45.56 38.50
N VAL A 6 -10.15 -44.64 39.19
CA VAL A 6 -9.89 -43.28 38.67
C VAL A 6 -8.84 -43.30 37.56
N ALA A 7 -7.82 -44.16 37.66
CA ALA A 7 -6.80 -44.31 36.61
C ALA A 7 -7.38 -44.89 35.31
N LEU A 8 -8.37 -45.79 35.39
CA LEU A 8 -9.05 -46.36 34.22
C LEU A 8 -9.93 -45.33 33.49
N ILE A 9 -10.56 -44.41 34.21
CA ILE A 9 -11.41 -43.37 33.60
C ILE A 9 -10.57 -42.31 32.88
N VAL A 10 -9.39 -41.95 33.40
CA VAL A 10 -8.49 -40.99 32.75
C VAL A 10 -7.86 -41.57 31.48
N MET A 11 -7.55 -42.87 31.45
CA MET A 11 -7.06 -43.56 30.24
C MET A 11 -8.12 -43.64 29.13
N LEU A 12 -9.39 -43.82 29.49
CA LEU A 12 -10.50 -43.86 28.51
C LEU A 12 -10.78 -42.50 27.86
N LEU A 13 -10.59 -41.39 28.58
CA LEU A 13 -10.81 -40.05 28.03
C LEU A 13 -9.69 -39.58 27.10
N LEU A 14 -8.44 -40.00 27.34
CA LEU A 14 -7.30 -39.69 26.45
C LEU A 14 -7.29 -40.56 25.18
N GLY A 15 -7.80 -41.80 25.24
CA GLY A 15 -7.91 -42.68 24.06
C GLY A 15 -9.03 -42.28 23.09
N GLY A 16 -10.10 -41.62 23.57
CA GLY A 16 -11.23 -41.20 22.74
C GLY A 16 -10.91 -40.04 21.79
N ALA A 17 -10.03 -39.12 22.19
CA ALA A 17 -9.65 -37.97 21.36
C ALA A 17 -8.81 -38.36 20.13
N GLY A 18 -7.96 -39.39 20.25
CA GLY A 18 -7.10 -39.86 19.15
C GLY A 18 -7.87 -40.63 18.07
N ALA A 19 -8.88 -41.42 18.44
CA ALA A 19 -9.67 -42.20 17.49
C ALA A 19 -10.60 -41.33 16.63
N GLY A 20 -11.17 -40.27 17.20
CA GLY A 20 -12.00 -39.32 16.44
C GLY A 20 -11.22 -38.49 15.42
N TYR A 21 -9.99 -38.09 15.77
CA TYR A 21 -9.10 -37.35 14.85
C TYR A 21 -8.66 -38.21 13.66
N TYR A 22 -8.40 -39.50 13.89
CA TYR A 22 -7.98 -40.43 12.83
C TYR A 22 -9.10 -40.73 11.83
N PHE A 23 -10.36 -40.82 12.31
CA PHE A 23 -11.50 -41.12 11.43
C PHE A 23 -11.91 -39.92 10.55
N PHE A 24 -11.70 -38.68 11.01
CA PHE A 24 -12.05 -37.49 10.25
C PHE A 24 -10.99 -37.11 9.20
N PHE A 25 -9.72 -37.49 9.39
CA PHE A 25 -8.63 -37.21 8.45
C PHE A 25 -8.37 -38.30 7.39
N MET A 26 -8.98 -39.49 7.51
CA MET A 26 -8.85 -40.57 6.51
C MET A 26 -9.95 -40.57 5.43
N GLN A 27 -10.86 -39.60 5.43
CA GLN A 27 -11.94 -39.50 4.43
C GLN A 27 -11.64 -38.47 3.34
N LYS A 28 -10.36 -38.35 2.97
CA LYS A 28 -9.95 -37.71 1.72
C LYS A 28 -9.09 -38.71 0.95
N ASP A 29 -9.38 -38.79 -0.34
CA ASP A 29 -8.67 -39.54 -1.37
C ASP A 29 -9.21 -40.96 -1.65
N GLU A 30 -10.36 -41.02 -2.34
CA GLU A 30 -10.63 -42.13 -3.26
C GLU A 30 -10.07 -41.79 -4.65
N PRO A 31 -9.20 -42.64 -5.24
CA PRO A 31 -8.74 -42.48 -6.61
C PRO A 31 -9.68 -43.23 -7.56
N GLU A 32 -10.43 -42.51 -8.40
CA GLU A 32 -11.13 -43.14 -9.51
C GLU A 32 -10.14 -43.42 -10.66
N ALA A 33 -9.90 -44.72 -10.90
CA ALA A 33 -9.17 -45.26 -12.05
C ALA A 33 -10.16 -45.91 -13.05
N PRO A 34 -9.76 -46.07 -14.33
CA PRO A 34 -10.60 -45.87 -15.52
C PRO A 34 -11.43 -47.10 -15.92
N LYS A 35 -12.61 -46.88 -16.51
CA LYS A 35 -13.31 -47.90 -17.31
C LYS A 35 -13.37 -47.50 -18.78
N ALA A 36 -12.88 -48.42 -19.60
CA ALA A 36 -12.74 -48.35 -21.04
C ALA A 36 -14.07 -48.51 -21.80
N THR A 37 -14.01 -47.98 -23.02
CA THR A 37 -14.97 -47.75 -24.10
C THR A 37 -15.69 -49.01 -24.65
N GLN A 38 -16.91 -48.82 -25.22
CA GLN A 38 -17.38 -49.14 -26.60
C GLN A 38 -18.88 -49.54 -26.63
N VAL A 39 -19.77 -49.23 -27.60
CA VAL A 39 -19.78 -48.52 -28.90
C VAL A 39 -21.28 -48.42 -29.37
N GLU A 40 -21.61 -47.41 -30.19
CA GLU A 40 -22.80 -47.26 -31.10
C GLU A 40 -24.19 -46.91 -30.50
N GLN A 41 -24.98 -45.95 -31.00
CA GLN A 41 -25.25 -45.58 -32.39
C GLN A 41 -25.61 -44.08 -32.60
N SER A 42 -25.21 -43.62 -33.78
CA SER A 42 -25.52 -42.37 -34.48
C SER A 42 -27.01 -41.98 -34.54
N SER A 43 -27.29 -40.68 -34.43
CA SER A 43 -28.05 -40.01 -35.49
C SER A 43 -27.52 -38.59 -35.72
N LEU A 44 -27.08 -38.36 -36.97
CA LEU A 44 -26.68 -37.08 -37.54
C LEU A 44 -27.82 -36.06 -37.44
N GLN A 45 -27.53 -34.88 -36.87
CA GLN A 45 -28.09 -33.64 -37.37
C GLN A 45 -26.94 -32.71 -37.75
N LYS A 46 -26.77 -32.60 -39.07
CA LYS A 46 -25.89 -31.66 -39.75
C LYS A 46 -26.56 -30.29 -39.69
N GLU A 47 -26.29 -29.51 -38.65
CA GLU A 47 -26.52 -28.07 -38.69
C GLU A 47 -25.22 -27.36 -39.06
N THR A 48 -25.35 -26.55 -40.11
CA THR A 48 -24.34 -25.72 -40.74
C THR A 48 -23.58 -24.87 -39.71
N SER A 49 -22.26 -25.08 -39.62
CA SER A 49 -21.35 -24.16 -38.94
C SER A 49 -21.37 -22.80 -39.65
N LYS A 50 -22.03 -21.82 -39.05
CA LYS A 50 -21.62 -20.43 -39.25
C LYS A 50 -20.36 -20.23 -38.41
N PRO A 51 -19.29 -19.62 -38.95
CA PRO A 51 -18.13 -19.29 -38.12
C PRO A 51 -18.59 -18.24 -37.11
N ILE A 52 -18.58 -18.59 -35.83
CA ILE A 52 -18.82 -17.63 -34.74
C ILE A 52 -17.46 -17.07 -34.35
N LEU A 53 -17.29 -15.80 -34.72
CA LEU A 53 -16.54 -14.74 -34.06
C LEU A 53 -15.04 -14.94 -33.83
N ASP A 54 -14.29 -14.03 -34.44
CA ASP A 54 -13.12 -13.38 -33.83
C ASP A 54 -13.30 -13.30 -32.30
N LEU A 55 -12.44 -13.99 -31.56
CA LEU A 55 -12.11 -13.56 -30.21
C LEU A 55 -11.36 -12.24 -30.35
N GLU A 56 -12.10 -11.13 -30.39
CA GLU A 56 -11.51 -9.84 -30.04
C GLU A 56 -10.91 -9.99 -28.63
N ALA A 57 -9.58 -10.03 -28.57
CA ALA A 57 -8.86 -10.03 -27.32
C ALA A 57 -9.21 -8.71 -26.61
N VAL A 58 -9.98 -8.80 -25.53
CA VAL A 58 -10.22 -7.66 -24.64
C VAL A 58 -8.83 -7.15 -24.21
N PRO A 59 -8.49 -5.88 -24.49
CA PRO A 59 -7.22 -5.31 -24.07
C PRO A 59 -7.02 -5.55 -22.57
N PRO A 60 -5.79 -5.84 -22.11
CA PRO A 60 -5.55 -6.03 -20.68
C PRO A 60 -6.00 -4.78 -19.91
N GLU A 61 -6.80 -4.96 -18.87
CA GLU A 61 -7.22 -3.85 -18.03
C GLU A 61 -6.00 -3.26 -17.31
N VAL A 62 -5.81 -1.95 -17.45
CA VAL A 62 -4.74 -1.23 -16.76
C VAL A 62 -5.09 -1.11 -15.28
N THR A 63 -4.23 -1.67 -14.42
CA THR A 63 -4.36 -1.63 -12.96
C THR A 63 -3.33 -0.73 -12.30
N GLU A 64 -2.19 -0.46 -12.96
CA GLU A 64 -1.13 0.37 -12.41
C GLU A 64 -1.22 1.80 -12.96
N TYR A 65 -1.18 2.77 -12.05
CA TYR A 65 -1.22 4.19 -12.38
C TYR A 65 -0.18 4.95 -11.58
N TYR A 66 0.09 6.19 -12.00
CA TYR A 66 1.01 7.12 -11.37
C TYR A 66 0.29 8.42 -11.09
N VAL A 67 0.61 9.04 -9.95
CA VAL A 67 0.12 10.37 -9.59
C VAL A 67 0.80 11.41 -10.47
N ILE A 68 0.01 12.21 -11.20
CA ILE A 68 0.54 13.24 -12.12
C ILE A 68 0.43 14.66 -11.57
N GLU A 69 -0.45 14.87 -10.59
CA GLU A 69 -0.60 16.12 -9.87
C GLU A 69 0.39 16.21 -8.70
N ARG A 70 0.64 17.43 -8.19
CA ARG A 70 1.55 17.63 -7.06
C ARG A 70 1.14 16.83 -5.82
N ARG A 71 -0.17 16.85 -5.54
CA ARG A 71 -0.82 16.14 -4.44
C ARG A 71 -2.18 15.64 -4.92
N VAL A 72 -2.53 14.43 -4.53
CA VAL A 72 -3.84 13.82 -4.71
C VAL A 72 -4.32 13.32 -3.37
N ASN A 73 -5.47 13.84 -2.91
CA ASN A 73 -6.08 13.37 -1.68
C ASN A 73 -6.66 11.96 -1.89
N VAL A 74 -6.47 11.12 -0.88
CA VAL A 74 -7.09 9.80 -0.76
C VAL A 74 -8.23 9.91 0.23
N TYR A 75 -9.40 9.44 -0.18
CA TYR A 75 -10.66 9.56 0.53
C TYR A 75 -11.14 8.21 1.01
N ASN A 76 -11.86 8.17 2.13
CA ASN A 76 -12.43 6.92 2.64
C ASN A 76 -13.67 6.40 1.87
N LYS A 77 -14.15 7.17 0.88
CA LYS A 77 -15.31 6.88 0.00
C LYS A 77 -15.14 7.61 -1.34
N PRO A 78 -15.75 7.15 -2.44
CA PRO A 78 -15.69 7.79 -3.75
C PRO A 78 -16.60 9.03 -3.83
N ASN A 79 -16.26 10.06 -3.04
CA ASN A 79 -17.04 11.28 -2.91
C ASN A 79 -16.10 12.45 -2.59
N PRO A 80 -16.18 13.60 -3.30
CA PRO A 80 -15.27 14.73 -3.07
C PRO A 80 -15.40 15.37 -1.69
N ASN A 81 -16.52 15.15 -0.98
CA ASN A 81 -16.75 15.64 0.38
C ASN A 81 -16.50 14.55 1.45
N ALA A 82 -15.95 13.40 1.09
CA ALA A 82 -15.57 12.36 2.04
C ALA A 82 -14.36 12.77 2.88
N LEU A 83 -14.08 11.98 3.92
CA LEU A 83 -12.90 12.21 4.77
C LEU A 83 -11.65 11.87 3.98
N VAL A 84 -10.72 12.82 3.90
CA VAL A 84 -9.36 12.57 3.43
C VAL A 84 -8.63 11.75 4.50
N VAL A 85 -8.16 10.58 4.12
CA VAL A 85 -7.45 9.62 5.01
C VAL A 85 -5.97 9.56 4.72
N ASP A 86 -5.56 9.95 3.51
CA ASP A 86 -4.16 9.97 3.10
C ASP A 86 -3.95 10.98 1.96
N THR A 87 -2.70 11.24 1.59
CA THR A 87 -2.33 12.11 0.47
C THR A 87 -1.16 11.49 -0.28
N LEU A 88 -1.34 11.34 -1.59
CA LEU A 88 -0.29 10.87 -2.50
C LEU A 88 0.34 12.04 -3.25
N TYR A 89 1.60 11.89 -3.62
CA TYR A 89 2.46 12.89 -4.22
C TYR A 89 2.86 12.50 -5.65
N LYS A 90 3.23 13.50 -6.45
CA LYS A 90 3.59 13.31 -7.85
C LYS A 90 4.66 12.23 -8.04
N GLY A 91 4.41 11.31 -8.96
CA GLY A 91 5.31 10.19 -9.29
C GLY A 91 5.05 8.93 -8.47
N GLU A 92 4.29 9.01 -7.38
CA GLU A 92 3.90 7.81 -6.64
C GLU A 92 3.05 6.88 -7.50
N LYS A 93 3.31 5.58 -7.34
CA LYS A 93 2.65 4.52 -8.08
C LYS A 93 1.52 3.94 -7.25
N VAL A 94 0.36 3.74 -7.89
CA VAL A 94 -0.83 3.17 -7.26
C VAL A 94 -1.36 1.96 -8.03
N SER A 95 -1.77 0.94 -7.29
CA SER A 95 -2.44 -0.24 -7.83
C SER A 95 -3.96 -0.11 -7.62
N VAL A 96 -4.69 0.04 -8.71
CA VAL A 96 -6.14 0.22 -8.73
C VAL A 96 -6.85 -1.12 -8.72
N LEU A 97 -7.74 -1.29 -7.75
CA LEU A 97 -8.52 -2.50 -7.52
C LEU A 97 -9.93 -2.42 -8.13
N GLU A 98 -10.44 -1.20 -8.33
CA GLU A 98 -11.81 -0.97 -8.83
C GLU A 98 -11.95 0.45 -9.38
N LYS A 99 -12.83 0.63 -10.37
CA LYS A 99 -13.14 1.92 -11.00
C LYS A 99 -14.65 2.15 -10.98
N VAL A 100 -15.09 3.24 -10.37
CA VAL A 100 -16.51 3.62 -10.25
C VAL A 100 -16.66 5.11 -10.47
N ASP A 101 -17.39 5.53 -11.49
CA ASP A 101 -17.78 6.94 -11.73
C ASP A 101 -16.63 7.97 -11.60
N GLY A 102 -15.46 7.65 -12.14
CA GLY A 102 -14.27 8.52 -12.08
C GLY A 102 -13.46 8.41 -10.78
N TRP A 103 -13.82 7.51 -9.88
CA TRP A 103 -13.09 7.19 -8.66
C TRP A 103 -12.42 5.83 -8.75
N TYR A 104 -11.17 5.77 -8.34
CA TYR A 104 -10.39 4.54 -8.32
C TYR A 104 -10.13 4.10 -6.88
N ARG A 105 -10.49 2.86 -6.55
CA ARG A 105 -10.21 2.26 -5.24
C ARG A 105 -8.82 1.64 -5.26
N ILE A 106 -8.02 1.91 -4.22
CA ILE A 106 -6.63 1.44 -4.12
C ILE A 106 -6.37 0.53 -2.92
N SER A 107 -7.34 0.37 -2.01
CA SER A 107 -7.24 -0.56 -0.89
C SER A 107 -8.46 -1.48 -0.80
N GLY A 108 -8.33 -2.59 -0.06
CA GLY A 108 -9.47 -3.47 0.23
C GLY A 108 -10.54 -2.77 1.07
N TYR A 109 -11.76 -3.30 1.07
CA TYR A 109 -12.78 -2.83 1.99
C TYR A 109 -12.46 -3.24 3.43
N LEU A 110 -12.58 -2.30 4.35
CA LEU A 110 -12.36 -2.43 5.78
C LEU A 110 -13.60 -1.94 6.53
N VAL A 111 -13.89 -2.60 7.66
CA VAL A 111 -14.95 -2.22 8.59
C VAL A 111 -14.30 -1.98 9.95
N TYR A 112 -14.40 -0.77 10.49
CA TYR A 112 -13.71 -0.39 11.74
C TYR A 112 -14.41 -0.88 13.01
N GLU A 113 -15.72 -1.06 12.96
CA GLU A 113 -16.55 -1.43 14.11
C GLU A 113 -17.57 -2.50 13.70
N GLU A 114 -17.94 -3.39 14.62
CA GLU A 114 -18.93 -4.44 14.33
C GLU A 114 -20.27 -3.84 13.86
N GLY A 115 -20.71 -4.20 12.65
CA GLY A 115 -21.90 -3.62 12.02
C GLY A 115 -21.70 -2.22 11.42
N GLY A 116 -20.47 -1.71 11.40
CA GLY A 116 -20.10 -0.46 10.75
C GLY A 116 -20.12 -0.55 9.23
N GLU A 117 -20.03 0.61 8.58
CA GLU A 117 -19.98 0.71 7.12
C GLU A 117 -18.62 0.24 6.58
N GLU A 118 -18.65 -0.44 5.42
CA GLU A 118 -17.45 -0.72 4.63
C GLU A 118 -16.85 0.57 4.08
N LYS A 119 -15.53 0.71 4.25
CA LYS A 119 -14.74 1.84 3.78
C LYS A 119 -13.51 1.31 3.06
N ALA A 120 -13.01 2.08 2.11
CA ALA A 120 -11.76 1.80 1.42
C ALA A 120 -11.10 3.12 1.04
N GLU A 121 -9.90 3.07 0.51
CA GLU A 121 -9.18 4.24 0.00
C GLU A 121 -9.52 4.46 -1.47
N TRP A 122 -9.97 5.66 -1.77
CA TRP A 122 -10.43 6.10 -3.07
C TRP A 122 -9.75 7.39 -3.46
N LEU A 123 -9.44 7.55 -4.74
CA LEU A 123 -8.90 8.78 -5.28
C LEU A 123 -9.60 9.14 -6.59
N ASN A 124 -9.55 10.41 -6.97
CA ASN A 124 -10.11 10.87 -8.24
C ASN A 124 -9.16 10.51 -9.39
N ALA A 125 -9.69 9.85 -10.41
CA ALA A 125 -8.94 9.37 -11.58
C ALA A 125 -8.29 10.50 -12.39
N GLU A 126 -8.79 11.74 -12.31
CA GLU A 126 -8.23 12.91 -13.01
C GLU A 126 -6.78 13.20 -12.58
N GLY A 127 -6.41 12.84 -11.34
CA GLY A 127 -5.06 13.04 -10.81
C GLY A 127 -4.05 11.96 -11.19
N LEU A 128 -4.45 11.00 -12.06
CA LEU A 128 -3.65 9.83 -12.40
C LEU A 128 -3.36 9.68 -13.90
N SER A 129 -2.27 8.99 -14.22
CA SER A 129 -1.96 8.50 -15.55
C SER A 129 -1.41 7.08 -15.51
N ASP A 130 -1.68 6.29 -16.54
CA ASP A 130 -1.07 4.98 -16.77
C ASP A 130 0.38 5.07 -17.31
N ALA A 131 0.83 6.28 -17.63
CA ALA A 131 2.22 6.57 -17.97
C ALA A 131 2.93 7.24 -16.79
N GLU A 132 4.14 6.78 -16.50
CA GLU A 132 5.00 7.39 -15.47
C GLU A 132 5.34 8.84 -15.85
N PRO A 133 5.08 9.82 -14.96
CA PRO A 133 5.32 11.21 -15.26
C PRO A 133 6.82 11.55 -15.28
N VAL A 134 7.24 12.33 -16.27
CA VAL A 134 8.60 12.88 -16.31
C VAL A 134 8.63 14.20 -15.54
N ILE A 135 9.22 14.18 -14.34
CA ILE A 135 9.43 15.39 -13.53
C ILE A 135 10.67 16.12 -14.02
N LYS A 136 10.49 17.33 -14.57
CA LYS A 136 11.61 18.15 -15.05
C LYS A 136 12.38 18.74 -13.88
N GLU A 137 13.67 19.03 -14.08
CA GLU A 137 14.54 19.68 -13.09
C GLU A 137 13.89 20.91 -12.44
N GLN A 138 13.36 21.82 -13.25
CA GLN A 138 12.73 23.05 -12.76
C GLN A 138 11.50 22.77 -11.90
N GLU A 139 10.66 21.82 -12.31
CA GLU A 139 9.47 21.42 -11.56
C GLU A 139 9.85 20.75 -10.23
N ARG A 140 10.89 19.91 -10.24
CA ARG A 140 11.43 19.29 -9.02
C ARG A 140 11.90 20.35 -8.03
N LEU A 141 12.62 21.37 -8.48
CA LEU A 141 13.07 22.48 -7.64
C LEU A 141 11.88 23.28 -7.06
N GLU A 142 10.83 23.51 -7.85
CA GLU A 142 9.62 24.18 -7.37
C GLU A 142 8.87 23.37 -6.30
N ILE A 143 8.81 22.05 -6.46
CA ILE A 143 8.22 21.14 -5.45
C ILE A 143 9.03 21.21 -4.16
N LEU A 144 10.36 21.08 -4.24
CA LEU A 144 11.24 21.20 -3.07
C LEU A 144 11.11 22.56 -2.38
N ASP A 145 10.97 23.63 -3.15
CA ASP A 145 10.78 24.97 -2.59
C ASP A 145 9.50 25.09 -1.78
N GLU A 146 8.41 24.44 -2.21
CA GLU A 146 7.14 24.40 -1.48
C GLU A 146 7.32 23.77 -0.08
N TYR A 147 8.06 22.67 0.02
CA TYR A 147 8.38 22.00 1.28
C TYR A 147 9.25 22.83 2.21
N LEU A 148 10.06 23.73 1.64
CA LEU A 148 11.11 24.44 2.37
C LEU A 148 10.74 25.88 2.77
N GLN A 149 9.58 26.41 2.34
CA GLN A 149 9.27 27.84 2.43
C GLN A 149 9.36 28.44 3.84
N LYS A 150 9.14 27.63 4.88
CA LYS A 150 9.16 28.08 6.29
C LYS A 150 10.44 27.65 7.02
N SER A 151 11.45 27.13 6.30
CA SER A 151 12.73 26.75 6.91
C SER A 151 13.39 27.98 7.54
N ASP A 152 14.00 27.76 8.70
CA ASP A 152 14.84 28.77 9.33
C ASP A 152 16.06 29.06 8.45
N ASP A 153 16.43 30.33 8.32
CA ASP A 153 17.59 30.79 7.55
C ASP A 153 17.61 30.32 6.07
N LEU A 154 16.42 30.04 5.49
CA LEU A 154 16.23 29.52 4.13
C LEU A 154 17.06 30.25 3.07
N LYS A 155 17.07 31.59 3.08
CA LYS A 155 17.79 32.39 2.07
C LYS A 155 19.30 32.10 2.04
N VAL A 156 19.87 31.71 3.18
CA VAL A 156 21.31 31.42 3.31
C VAL A 156 21.60 29.97 2.96
N HIS A 157 20.66 29.06 3.22
CA HIS A 157 20.88 27.61 3.17
C HIS A 157 20.00 26.89 2.13
N LEU A 158 19.38 27.60 1.20
CA LEU A 158 18.44 27.03 0.22
C LEU A 158 19.01 25.83 -0.54
N ASP A 159 20.22 25.96 -1.09
CA ASP A 159 20.80 24.91 -1.93
C ASP A 159 21.09 23.62 -1.14
N ILE A 160 21.60 23.75 0.09
CA ILE A 160 21.86 22.59 0.94
C ILE A 160 20.56 21.97 1.46
N PHE A 161 19.55 22.78 1.79
CA PHE A 161 18.23 22.28 2.18
C PHE A 161 17.57 21.52 1.04
N ARG A 162 17.52 22.07 -0.17
CA ARG A 162 17.01 21.36 -1.36
C ARG A 162 17.72 20.04 -1.56
N LYS A 163 19.06 20.05 -1.55
CA LYS A 163 19.87 18.85 -1.75
C LYS A 163 19.59 17.79 -0.70
N LYS A 164 19.47 18.17 0.57
CA LYS A 164 19.29 17.24 1.69
C LYS A 164 17.85 16.76 1.83
N THR A 165 16.87 17.61 1.53
CA THR A 165 15.48 17.20 1.40
C THR A 165 15.33 16.21 0.26
N GLN A 166 15.85 16.50 -0.94
CA GLN A 166 15.82 15.55 -2.05
C GLN A 166 16.47 14.22 -1.68
N GLN A 167 17.66 14.26 -1.06
CA GLN A 167 18.34 13.06 -0.61
C GLN A 167 17.46 12.22 0.34
N LEU A 168 16.81 12.86 1.33
CA LEU A 168 15.97 12.17 2.30
C LEU A 168 14.69 11.57 1.70
N LEU A 169 14.12 12.23 0.69
CA LEU A 169 12.97 11.71 -0.07
C LEU A 169 13.39 10.54 -0.98
N ASP A 170 14.52 10.67 -1.69
CA ASP A 170 15.04 9.62 -2.58
C ASP A 170 15.44 8.35 -1.80
N ASP A 171 15.97 8.53 -0.59
CA ASP A 171 16.38 7.44 0.30
C ASP A 171 15.18 6.86 1.11
N GLU A 172 13.94 7.30 0.85
CA GLU A 172 12.72 6.91 1.59
C GLU A 172 12.84 7.07 3.12
N THR A 173 13.71 7.98 3.57
CA THR A 173 13.94 8.25 5.00
C THR A 173 12.92 9.24 5.55
N CYS A 174 12.41 10.11 4.69
CA CYS A 174 11.34 11.05 4.98
C CYS A 174 10.31 11.01 3.86
N ASP A 175 9.09 11.33 4.20
CA ASP A 175 8.00 11.56 3.25
C ASP A 175 7.83 13.06 2.97
N PRO A 176 7.22 13.45 1.84
CA PRO A 176 6.94 14.86 1.59
C PRO A 176 6.11 15.54 2.70
N SER A 177 5.18 14.79 3.32
CA SER A 177 4.35 15.24 4.45
C SER A 177 5.18 15.70 5.65
N ASP A 178 6.29 15.03 5.95
CA ASP A 178 7.19 15.38 7.06
C ASP A 178 7.73 16.82 6.94
N PHE A 179 8.02 17.25 5.70
CA PHE A 179 8.46 18.61 5.44
C PHE A 179 7.31 19.61 5.41
N GLU A 180 6.09 19.19 5.03
CA GLU A 180 4.90 20.06 5.02
C GLU A 180 4.45 20.43 6.44
N GLU A 181 4.54 19.51 7.39
CA GLU A 181 4.14 19.73 8.79
C GLU A 181 4.93 20.87 9.45
N LEU A 182 6.25 20.85 9.27
CA LEU A 182 7.15 21.87 9.84
C LEU A 182 7.40 23.04 8.87
N GLY A 183 7.09 22.86 7.60
CA GLY A 183 7.44 23.77 6.51
C GLY A 183 8.95 23.84 6.25
N GLY A 184 9.66 22.75 6.51
CA GLY A 184 11.08 22.58 6.23
C GLY A 184 11.99 22.54 7.47
N TRP A 185 13.24 22.94 7.29
CA TRP A 185 14.31 22.74 8.28
C TRP A 185 14.25 23.75 9.43
N VAL A 186 14.25 23.27 10.67
CA VAL A 186 14.14 24.10 11.88
C VAL A 186 15.49 24.24 12.58
N ARG A 187 15.88 25.45 12.98
CA ARG A 187 17.17 25.71 13.64
C ARG A 187 17.23 25.07 15.02
N SER A 188 18.26 24.26 15.25
CA SER A 188 18.49 23.63 16.54
C SER A 188 19.05 24.60 17.59
N VAL A 189 18.32 24.75 18.70
CA VAL A 189 18.79 25.52 19.87
C VAL A 189 19.83 24.77 20.73
N THR A 190 19.98 23.46 20.53
CA THR A 190 20.92 22.62 21.28
C THR A 190 22.38 22.87 20.85
N PHE A 191 22.62 23.08 19.56
CA PHE A 191 23.94 23.29 19.00
C PHE A 191 24.23 24.78 18.80
N LYS A 192 24.55 25.48 19.89
CA LYS A 192 24.73 26.95 19.89
C LYS A 192 25.92 27.47 19.07
N LYS A 193 26.93 26.62 18.81
CA LYS A 193 28.18 27.00 18.13
C LYS A 193 28.31 26.46 16.70
N ARG A 194 27.31 25.69 16.23
CA ARG A 194 27.28 25.07 14.89
C ARG A 194 25.98 25.45 14.22
N ASN A 195 25.97 25.58 12.90
CA ASN A 195 24.73 25.78 12.15
C ASN A 195 24.07 24.42 11.94
N VAL A 196 23.27 24.01 12.94
CA VAL A 196 22.55 22.74 12.90
C VAL A 196 21.06 23.00 12.82
N TYR A 197 20.42 22.32 11.89
CA TYR A 197 18.97 22.31 11.69
C TYR A 197 18.45 20.89 11.92
N PHE A 198 17.15 20.75 12.05
CA PHE A 198 16.52 19.45 12.17
C PHE A 198 15.16 19.42 11.48
N ILE A 199 14.73 18.20 11.18
CA ILE A 199 13.38 17.82 10.76
C ILE A 199 12.97 16.59 11.58
N TYR A 200 11.67 16.29 11.61
CA TYR A 200 11.14 15.03 12.11
C TYR A 200 10.60 14.25 10.92
N CYS A 201 10.97 12.98 10.79
CA CYS A 201 10.49 12.11 9.73
C CYS A 201 9.89 10.83 10.30
N GLY A 202 8.63 10.53 9.99
CA GLY A 202 7.90 9.40 10.57
C GLY A 202 7.31 9.67 11.96
N GLY A 203 7.08 10.94 12.32
CA GLY A 203 6.45 11.38 13.57
C GLY A 203 7.36 12.19 14.50
N LEU A 204 6.82 12.69 15.62
CA LEU A 204 7.48 13.71 16.47
C LEU A 204 8.42 13.17 17.58
N GLU A 205 8.66 11.86 17.60
CA GLU A 205 9.53 11.23 18.60
C GLU A 205 11.02 11.54 18.36
N GLN A 206 11.84 11.36 19.39
CA GLN A 206 13.26 11.76 19.32
C GLN A 206 14.05 10.93 18.30
N GLU A 207 13.72 9.65 18.14
CA GLU A 207 14.28 8.72 17.15
C GLU A 207 14.02 9.16 15.70
N ASN A 208 12.92 9.86 15.46
CA ASN A 208 12.52 10.38 14.16
C ASN A 208 13.20 11.72 13.83
N LYS A 209 13.98 12.26 14.77
CA LYS A 209 14.62 13.55 14.63
C LYS A 209 15.93 13.45 13.87
N ILE A 210 15.96 14.04 12.69
CA ILE A 210 17.12 14.07 11.82
C ILE A 210 17.78 15.43 11.91
N TYR A 211 19.09 15.48 12.16
CA TYR A 211 19.85 16.72 12.21
C TYR A 211 20.69 16.91 10.96
N LEU A 212 20.83 18.16 10.52
CA LEU A 212 21.71 18.58 9.44
C LEU A 212 22.70 19.63 9.96
N ASP A 213 23.99 19.34 9.89
CA ASP A 213 25.03 20.37 10.00
C ASP A 213 25.27 20.96 8.61
N VAL A 214 24.84 22.22 8.40
CA VAL A 214 24.94 22.87 7.08
C VAL A 214 26.36 23.32 6.74
N ASP A 215 27.22 23.51 7.75
CA ASP A 215 28.62 23.91 7.52
C ASP A 215 29.42 22.72 6.98
N LYS A 216 29.08 21.50 7.41
CA LYS A 216 29.70 20.25 6.94
C LYS A 216 28.97 19.56 5.80
N GLY A 217 27.67 19.82 5.64
CA GLY A 217 26.84 19.09 4.70
C GLY A 217 26.48 17.67 5.16
N GLU A 218 26.47 17.43 6.47
CA GLU A 218 26.33 16.11 7.07
C GLU A 218 24.99 15.96 7.80
N ILE A 219 24.29 14.86 7.51
CA ILE A 219 23.14 14.40 8.29
C ILE A 219 23.66 13.54 9.46
N PHE A 220 23.06 13.69 10.64
CA PHE A 220 23.35 12.85 11.79
C PHE A 220 22.13 12.69 12.70
N TYR A 221 22.20 11.68 13.56
CA TYR A 221 21.13 11.28 14.48
C TYR A 221 21.64 11.37 15.93
N ARG A 222 20.73 11.34 16.91
CA ARG A 222 21.07 11.40 18.32
C ARG A 222 20.32 10.38 19.14
#